data_AF-A0A9P6QXB5-F1
#
_entry.id   AF-A0A9P6QXB5-F1
#
_cell.length_a   1.000
_cell.length_b   1.000
_cell.length_c   1.000
_cell.angle_alpha   90.00
_cell.angle_beta   90.00
_cell.angle_gamma   90.00
#
_symmetry.space_group_name_H-M   'P 1'
#
loop_
_entity.id
_entity.type
_entity.pdbx_description
1 polymer ?
#
loop_
_entity_poly.entity_id
_entity_poly.type
_entity_poly.pdbx_seq_one_letter_code
_entity_poly.pdbx_strand_id
1 'polypeptide(L)'
;MSTVYKSQTQIIRDDCEFLKPKPRVHHQRLTIQHWQLRDLITCPKTSEEFIYVYQNAVNAYNTRTKTTTQLMKDLTFHPTSLTASCGYLAAGGQRSQLMVRQMNSN
;
A
#
# COMPACT_ATOMS: atom_id res chain seq x y z
N MET A 1 3.78 -36.11 -43.68
CA MET A 1 3.21 -34.75 -43.76
C MET A 1 2.54 -34.45 -42.43
N SER A 2 3.12 -33.57 -41.60
CA SER A 2 2.52 -33.13 -40.34
C SER A 2 2.54 -31.60 -40.32
N THR A 3 1.36 -30.99 -40.31
CA THR A 3 1.19 -29.54 -40.29
C THR A 3 1.20 -29.06 -38.84
N VAL A 4 2.23 -28.31 -38.48
CA VAL A 4 2.33 -27.67 -37.16
C VAL A 4 1.48 -26.40 -37.16
N TYR A 5 0.40 -26.39 -36.39
CA TYR A 5 -0.36 -25.16 -36.10
C TYR A 5 0.46 -24.30 -35.13
N LYS A 6 0.99 -23.17 -35.62
CA LYS A 6 1.54 -22.12 -34.76
C LYS A 6 0.36 -21.42 -34.08
N SER A 7 0.21 -21.64 -32.77
CA SER A 7 -0.67 -20.83 -31.93
C SER A 7 -0.13 -19.40 -31.91
N GLN A 8 -0.81 -18.49 -32.62
CA GLN A 8 -0.58 -17.06 -32.47
C GLN A 8 -1.29 -16.62 -31.20
N THR A 9 -0.52 -16.33 -30.15
CA THR A 9 -1.00 -15.60 -28.99
C THR A 9 -1.47 -14.22 -29.46
N GLN A 10 -2.79 -14.06 -29.62
CA GLN A 10 -3.37 -12.74 -29.84
C GLN A 10 -3.14 -11.92 -28.57
N ILE A 11 -2.27 -10.92 -28.68
CA ILE A 11 -2.18 -9.85 -27.69
C ILE A 11 -3.48 -9.07 -27.85
N ILE A 12 -4.43 -9.28 -26.95
CA ILE A 12 -5.58 -8.39 -26.78
C ILE A 12 -4.99 -7.02 -26.47
N ARG A 13 -5.00 -6.13 -27.46
CA ARG A 13 -4.73 -4.72 -27.22
C ARG A 13 -5.94 -4.17 -26.49
N ASP A 14 -5.86 -4.14 -25.17
CA ASP A 14 -6.74 -3.28 -24.38
C ASP A 14 -6.46 -1.85 -24.82
N ASP A 15 -7.31 -1.30 -25.69
CA ASP A 15 -7.32 0.10 -26.11
C ASP A 15 -7.81 1.00 -24.95
N CYS A 16 -7.20 0.85 -23.76
CA CYS A 16 -7.42 1.71 -22.62
C CYS A 16 -6.43 2.88 -22.69
N GLU A 17 -6.89 4.02 -23.21
CA GLU A 17 -6.13 5.26 -23.11
C GLU A 17 -6.26 5.83 -21.69
N PHE A 18 -5.14 5.91 -20.97
CA PHE A 18 -5.13 6.57 -19.67
C PHE A 18 -5.43 8.06 -19.87
N LEU A 19 -6.55 8.53 -19.32
CA LEU A 19 -6.91 9.96 -19.28
C LEU A 19 -5.88 10.83 -18.54
N LYS A 20 -4.93 10.21 -17.84
CA LYS A 20 -3.93 10.85 -16.99
C LYS A 20 -2.51 10.53 -17.46
N PRO A 21 -1.55 11.44 -17.21
CA PRO A 21 -0.15 11.25 -17.58
C PRO A 21 0.41 9.94 -17.01
N LYS A 22 1.52 9.46 -17.60
CA LYS A 22 2.23 8.26 -17.16
C LYS A 22 2.38 8.26 -15.63
N PRO A 23 1.92 7.22 -14.93
CA PRO A 23 1.95 7.18 -13.47
C PRO A 23 3.39 7.20 -12.96
N ARG A 24 3.61 7.88 -11.82
CA ARG A 24 4.89 7.82 -11.10
C ARG A 24 4.91 6.56 -10.24
N VAL A 25 5.91 5.70 -10.46
CA VAL A 25 6.06 4.45 -9.72
C VAL A 25 6.99 4.64 -8.53
N HIS A 26 6.52 4.22 -7.35
CA HIS A 26 7.30 4.20 -6.11
C HIS A 26 7.35 2.77 -5.56
N HIS A 27 8.51 2.14 -5.61
CA HIS A 27 8.67 0.76 -5.13
C HIS A 27 8.73 0.73 -3.61
N GLN A 28 7.69 0.17 -2.97
CA GLN A 28 7.65 -0.08 -1.54
C GLN A 28 7.31 -1.54 -1.26
N ARG A 29 7.89 -2.07 -0.18
CA ARG A 29 7.59 -3.41 0.29
C ARG A 29 6.45 -3.35 1.30
N LEU A 30 5.39 -4.10 1.02
CA LEU A 30 4.21 -4.21 1.86
C LEU A 30 4.17 -5.61 2.49
N THR A 31 3.52 -5.74 3.64
CA THR A 31 3.25 -7.04 4.24
C THR A 31 1.75 -7.27 4.31
N ILE A 32 1.28 -8.27 3.57
CA ILE A 32 -0.13 -8.70 3.57
C ILE A 32 -0.19 -10.00 4.35
N GLN A 33 -0.84 -9.98 5.52
CA GLN A 33 -0.98 -11.15 6.40
C GLN A 33 -2.32 -11.87 6.21
N HIS A 34 -3.27 -11.24 5.52
CA HIS A 34 -4.58 -11.80 5.30
C HIS A 34 -5.07 -11.50 3.88
N TRP A 35 -5.59 -12.52 3.20
CA TRP A 35 -5.96 -12.41 1.79
C TRP A 35 -7.17 -11.50 1.56
N GLN A 36 -8.08 -11.36 2.53
CA GLN A 36 -9.27 -10.48 2.45
C GLN A 36 -9.06 -9.07 3.01
N LEU A 37 -8.14 -8.90 3.96
CA LEU A 37 -7.99 -7.65 4.70
C LEU A 37 -6.73 -6.94 4.20
N ARG A 38 -6.91 -6.11 3.17
CA ARG A 38 -5.83 -5.46 2.42
C ARG A 38 -5.83 -3.94 2.50
N ASP A 39 -6.63 -3.37 3.41
CA ASP A 39 -6.66 -1.92 3.61
C ASP A 39 -5.43 -1.48 4.42
N LEU A 40 -4.24 -1.58 3.79
CA LEU A 40 -2.93 -1.44 4.43
C LEU A 40 -2.14 -0.25 3.88
N ILE A 41 -2.76 0.56 3.02
CA ILE A 41 -2.21 1.77 2.44
C ILE A 41 -3.26 2.86 2.55
N THR A 42 -2.87 4.02 3.07
CA THR A 42 -3.72 5.20 3.08
C THR A 42 -2.94 6.41 2.59
N CYS A 43 -3.61 7.27 1.83
CA CYS A 43 -3.05 8.53 1.38
C CYS A 43 -3.64 9.64 2.28
N PRO A 44 -2.84 10.27 3.14
CA PRO A 44 -3.29 11.45 3.87
C PRO A 44 -3.63 12.61 2.89
N LYS A 45 -4.05 13.77 3.43
CA LYS A 45 -4.51 14.92 2.62
C LYS A 45 -3.47 15.46 1.63
N THR A 46 -2.19 15.13 1.79
CA THR A 46 -1.09 15.55 0.93
C THR A 46 -0.84 14.52 -0.18
N SER A 47 -0.78 14.98 -1.43
CA SER A 47 -0.47 14.12 -2.59
C SER A 47 0.97 13.59 -2.61
N GLU A 48 1.83 14.14 -1.75
CA GLU A 48 3.25 13.82 -1.67
C GLU A 48 3.58 12.74 -0.63
N GLU A 49 2.57 12.16 0.01
CA GLU A 49 2.79 11.18 1.07
C GLU A 49 1.80 10.03 0.94
N PHE A 50 2.27 8.82 1.25
CA PHE A 50 1.38 7.71 1.55
C PHE A 50 1.90 6.94 2.75
N ILE A 51 0.97 6.39 3.51
CA ILE A 51 1.24 5.61 4.71
C ILE A 51 0.93 4.15 4.39
N TYR A 52 1.79 3.25 4.83
CA TYR A 52 1.65 1.83 4.55
C TYR A 52 2.17 0.94 5.67
N VAL A 53 1.71 -0.31 5.67
CA VAL A 53 2.16 -1.34 6.62
C VAL A 53 3.30 -2.17 6.03
N TYR A 54 4.35 -2.34 6.82
CA TYR A 54 5.41 -3.33 6.56
C TYR A 54 5.74 -4.06 7.86
N GLN A 55 5.60 -5.38 7.84
CA GLN A 55 5.72 -6.24 9.02
C GLN A 55 4.82 -5.75 10.17
N ASN A 56 5.42 -5.43 11.32
CA ASN A 56 4.75 -4.98 12.54
C ASN A 56 4.91 -3.47 12.73
N ALA A 57 5.05 -2.73 11.63
CA ALA A 57 5.27 -1.30 11.64
C ALA A 57 4.35 -0.59 10.64
N VAL A 58 4.08 0.68 10.94
CA VAL A 58 3.43 1.61 10.02
C VAL A 58 4.44 2.68 9.62
N ASN A 59 4.59 2.87 8.32
CA ASN A 59 5.56 3.77 7.72
C ASN A 59 4.85 4.84 6.88
N ALA A 60 5.38 6.05 6.91
CA ALA A 60 5.07 7.11 5.97
C ALA A 60 6.18 7.21 4.92
N TYR A 61 5.81 7.25 3.65
CA TYR A 61 6.74 7.49 2.56
C TYR A 61 6.43 8.82 1.89
N ASN A 62 7.44 9.67 1.78
CA ASN A 62 7.36 10.93 1.06
C ASN A 62 7.78 10.72 -0.41
N THR A 63 6.88 10.97 -1.34
CA THR A 63 7.08 10.76 -2.80
C THR A 63 7.96 11.83 -3.45
N ARG A 64 8.18 12.96 -2.77
CA ARG A 64 9.08 14.03 -3.22
C ARG A 64 10.52 13.76 -2.80
N THR A 65 10.77 13.51 -1.52
CA THR A 65 12.10 13.25 -0.97
C THR A 65 12.56 11.81 -1.13
N LYS A 66 11.61 10.89 -1.41
CA LYS A 66 11.82 9.44 -1.47
C LYS A 66 12.32 8.83 -0.15
N THR A 67 11.97 9.45 0.97
CA THR A 67 12.35 9.00 2.30
C THR A 67 11.19 8.33 3.01
N THR A 68 11.50 7.33 3.84
CA THR A 68 10.53 6.64 4.69
C THR A 68 10.75 7.05 6.15
N THR A 69 9.67 7.38 6.85
CA THR A 69 9.65 7.67 8.27
C THR A 69 8.74 6.67 8.97
N GLN A 70 9.18 6.13 10.09
CA GLN A 70 8.40 5.14 10.84
C GLN A 70 7.44 5.85 11.80
N LEU A 71 6.12 5.68 11.60
CA LEU A 71 5.07 6.31 12.41
C LEU A 71 4.69 5.46 13.62
N MET A 72 4.70 4.14 13.47
CA MET A 72 4.49 3.18 14.55
C MET A 72 5.51 2.06 14.42
N LYS A 73 6.14 1.71 15.53
CA LYS A 73 7.13 0.64 15.60
C LYS A 73 6.72 -0.41 16.63
N ASP A 74 7.24 -1.62 16.44
CA ASP A 74 7.14 -2.70 17.41
C ASP A 74 5.70 -3.01 17.84
N LEU A 75 4.77 -3.01 16.88
CA LEU A 75 3.40 -3.45 17.15
C LEU A 75 3.45 -4.91 17.64
N THR A 76 2.78 -5.16 18.76
CA THR A 76 2.64 -6.51 19.33
C THR A 76 1.80 -7.46 18.47
N PHE A 77 1.35 -6.98 17.31
CA PHE A 77 0.51 -7.69 16.37
C PHE A 77 0.84 -7.28 14.93
N HIS A 78 0.37 -8.09 13.99
CA HIS A 78 0.50 -7.79 12.57
C HIS A 78 -0.77 -7.07 12.08
N PRO A 79 -0.66 -5.83 11.58
CA PRO A 79 -1.83 -5.12 11.10
C PRO A 79 -2.45 -5.78 9.86
N THR A 80 -3.77 -5.79 9.82
CA THR A 80 -4.60 -6.21 8.69
C THR A 80 -5.47 -5.07 8.13
N SER A 81 -5.51 -3.94 8.83
CA SER A 81 -6.20 -2.72 8.40
C SER A 81 -5.47 -1.48 8.93
N LEU A 82 -5.55 -0.39 8.19
CA LEU A 82 -4.89 0.87 8.45
C LEU A 82 -5.77 2.03 7.98
N THR A 83 -5.96 3.04 8.83
CA THR A 83 -6.57 4.30 8.41
C THR A 83 -5.90 5.48 9.07
N ALA A 84 -5.89 6.62 8.39
CA ALA A 84 -5.31 7.86 8.87
C ALA A 84 -6.27 9.00 8.57
N SER A 85 -6.72 9.72 9.60
CA SER A 85 -7.63 10.86 9.44
C SER A 85 -7.57 11.76 10.67
N CYS A 86 -7.90 13.05 10.49
CA CYS A 86 -7.99 14.03 11.57
C CYS A 86 -6.76 14.10 12.50
N GLY A 87 -5.55 13.81 11.97
CA GLY A 87 -4.31 13.80 12.76
C GLY A 87 -4.07 12.54 13.60
N TYR A 88 -4.91 11.52 13.42
CA TYR A 88 -4.78 10.21 14.04
C TYR A 88 -4.48 9.13 13.01
N LEU A 89 -3.73 8.15 13.45
CA LEU A 89 -3.40 6.94 12.73
C LEU A 89 -3.93 5.76 13.55
N ALA A 90 -4.68 4.87 12.91
CA ALA A 90 -5.22 3.67 13.52
C ALA A 90 -4.83 2.43 12.72
N ALA A 91 -4.31 1.41 13.42
CA ALA A 91 -3.95 0.12 12.86
C ALA A 91 -4.70 -0.99 13.59
N GLY A 92 -5.40 -1.85 12.85
CA GLY A 92 -6.18 -2.97 13.37
C GLY A 92 -5.58 -4.32 13.00
N GLY A 93 -5.61 -5.29 13.91
CA GLY A 93 -5.16 -6.68 13.72
C GLY A 93 -6.29 -7.71 13.79
N GLN A 94 -6.00 -8.98 13.47
CA GLN A 94 -7.01 -10.04 13.33
C GLN A 94 -7.73 -10.43 14.63
N ARG A 95 -7.10 -10.20 15.79
CA ARG A 95 -7.60 -10.67 17.10
C ARG A 95 -8.19 -9.53 17.93
N SER A 96 -9.01 -8.68 17.32
CA SER A 96 -9.59 -7.48 17.95
C SER A 96 -8.54 -6.53 18.52
N GLN A 97 -7.37 -6.48 17.89
CA GLN A 97 -6.26 -5.60 18.28
C GLN A 97 -6.43 -4.26 17.58
N LEU A 98 -6.23 -3.17 18.31
CA LEU A 98 -6.30 -1.81 17.80
C LEU A 98 -5.20 -0.98 18.45
N MET A 99 -4.41 -0.28 17.63
CA MET A 99 -3.53 0.77 18.08
C MET A 99 -3.93 2.08 17.43
N VAL A 100 -4.05 3.14 18.22
CA VAL A 100 -4.32 4.50 17.76
C VAL A 100 -3.20 5.41 18.25
N ARG A 101 -2.63 6.23 17.38
CA ARG A 101 -1.60 7.22 17.71
C ARG A 101 -1.94 8.55 17.06
N GLN A 102 -1.61 9.65 17.74
CA GLN A 102 -1.61 10.96 17.12
C GLN A 102 -0.36 11.12 16.24
N MET A 103 -0.51 11.56 14.99
CA MET A 103 0.60 11.67 14.04
C MET A 103 1.69 12.67 14.48
N ASN A 104 1.32 13.66 15.30
CA ASN A 104 2.21 14.72 15.77
C ASN A 104 2.76 14.49 17.20
N SER A 105 2.40 13.39 17.86
CA SER A 105 2.93 13.10 19.20
C SER A 105 4.28 12.39 19.06
N ASN A 106 5.36 13.13 19.31
CA ASN A 106 6.70 12.57 19.47
C ASN A 106 6.75 11.62 20.66
#